data_AF-A0AAU9PW49-F1
#
_entry.id   AF-A0AAU9PW49-F1
#
_cell.length_a   1.000
_cell.length_b   1.000
_cell.length_c   1.000
_cell.angle_alpha   90.00
_cell.angle_beta   90.00
_cell.angle_gamma   90.00
#
_symmetry.space_group_name_H-M   'P 1'
#
loop_
_entity.id
_entity.type
_entity.pdbx_description
1 polymer ?
#
loop_
_entity_poly.entity_id
_entity_poly.type
_entity_poly.pdbx_seq_one_letter_code
_entity_poly.pdbx_strand_id
1 'polypeptide(L)'
;MALSSTNSLLPTKSFQIQSLPPPLKSLPTTTAATSSTRVIQPIFAVHSPDPSKTPIDKSSSSKPSSPATAATSTTTTPKVTSTTKTPVPNKWSIDSWRTKKALQLPEYPDQAELDSVLQTLDSFPPIVFAGEARHLEERLGEAAMGNAFLLQGGDCAESFKEFNANNIRDTFRVILQMGAVLMFGGQMPVIKVGRMAGQFAKPRSDNFEEKDGVKLPSYRGDNVNGDAFDLKSRTPDPQRLIRAYCQSAATLNLLRAFATGGYAAMQRVTQWNLDFTEQSEQGDRYLELASRVDEALGFMSAVGLTPDHPIMTTTDFWTSHECLHLPYEQSLTRLDSTSSLYYDCSAHFLWAGERTRQLDGAHVEFLRGIANPLGIKVSDKMDPNELVKLIDILNPQNKPGRITIITRMGAENMRVKLPHLIRAVRRAGQIVTWVSDPMHGNTIKAPSGLKTRPFDAIRAEVRAFFDVHEQEGSHPGGVHLEMTGQNVTECIGGSRTVTFDDLSSRYHTHCDPRLNASQSLELAFIIAERLRKRRMGVQQSLSL
;
A
#
# COMPACT_ATOMS: atom_id res chain seq x y z
N MET A 1 -71.20 30.31 20.94
CA MET A 1 -71.70 29.17 21.73
C MET A 1 -70.54 28.18 21.82
N ALA A 2 -69.65 28.20 22.82
CA ALA A 2 -69.79 27.99 24.27
C ALA A 2 -69.94 26.50 24.68
N LEU A 3 -69.08 26.11 25.64
CA LEU A 3 -68.98 24.87 26.48
C LEU A 3 -68.14 23.72 25.86
N SER A 4 -66.92 23.36 26.33
CA SER A 4 -66.44 22.82 27.64
C SER A 4 -67.21 21.58 28.07
N SER A 5 -66.69 20.42 28.48
CA SER A 5 -65.50 19.96 29.24
C SER A 5 -65.56 18.40 29.23
N THR A 6 -64.48 17.62 29.40
CA THR A 6 -64.09 16.98 30.69
C THR A 6 -62.77 16.19 30.61
N ASN A 7 -62.10 16.08 31.78
CA ASN A 7 -60.82 15.42 32.11
C ASN A 7 -60.86 13.87 32.24
N SER A 8 -59.71 13.22 32.03
CA SER A 8 -59.09 12.18 32.93
C SER A 8 -57.72 11.72 32.33
N LEU A 9 -56.55 12.03 32.92
CA LEU A 9 -55.81 11.38 34.02
C LEU A 9 -55.55 9.86 33.87
N LEU A 10 -54.33 9.50 33.46
CA LEU A 10 -53.65 8.19 33.69
C LEU A 10 -52.12 8.41 33.76
N PRO A 11 -51.34 7.51 34.40
CA PRO A 11 -50.39 7.91 35.44
C PRO A 11 -48.89 7.82 35.06
N THR A 12 -48.10 8.64 35.75
CA THR A 12 -46.63 8.60 35.84
C THR A 12 -46.15 7.37 36.62
N LYS A 13 -45.33 6.51 36.00
CA LYS A 13 -44.45 5.57 36.69
C LYS A 13 -42.99 5.95 36.44
N SER A 14 -42.35 6.37 37.51
CA SER A 14 -40.91 6.56 37.70
C SER A 14 -40.15 5.23 37.55
N PHE A 15 -39.13 5.19 36.69
CA PHE A 15 -38.11 4.14 36.73
C PHE A 15 -36.88 4.65 37.46
N GLN A 16 -36.52 3.92 38.53
CA GLN A 16 -35.37 4.15 39.38
C GLN A 16 -34.06 3.87 38.65
N ILE A 17 -33.13 4.79 38.83
CA ILE A 17 -31.71 4.67 38.48
C ILE A 17 -31.06 3.71 39.49
N GLN A 18 -30.54 2.57 39.03
CA GLN A 18 -29.71 1.69 39.85
C GLN A 18 -28.26 2.18 39.84
N SER A 19 -27.74 2.43 41.04
CA SER A 19 -26.38 2.86 41.36
C SER A 19 -25.37 1.71 41.23
N LEU A 20 -24.18 2.07 40.74
CA LEU A 20 -22.96 1.24 40.64
C LEU A 20 -22.54 0.62 42.00
N PRO A 21 -21.97 -0.59 42.02
CA PRO A 21 -21.38 -1.17 43.23
C PRO A 21 -19.98 -0.60 43.54
N PRO A 22 -19.59 -0.51 44.85
CA PRO A 22 -18.35 0.14 45.31
C PRO A 22 -17.10 -0.76 45.22
N PRO A 23 -15.88 -0.20 45.33
CA PRO A 23 -14.62 -0.92 45.16
C PRO A 23 -14.20 -1.66 46.45
N LEU A 24 -13.61 -2.84 46.29
CA LEU A 24 -13.05 -3.64 47.38
C LEU A 24 -11.64 -3.16 47.78
N LYS A 25 -11.48 -2.86 49.08
CA LYS A 25 -10.21 -2.62 49.77
C LYS A 25 -9.70 -3.90 50.46
N SER A 26 -8.40 -3.89 50.73
CA SER A 26 -7.44 -4.95 51.09
C SER A 26 -7.40 -5.47 52.54
N LEU A 27 -6.67 -6.61 52.71
CA LEU A 27 -5.90 -7.20 53.86
C LEU A 27 -6.58 -8.31 54.71
N PRO A 28 -5.84 -9.20 55.44
CA PRO A 28 -4.44 -9.66 55.38
C PRO A 28 -4.23 -11.22 55.47
N THR A 29 -2.94 -11.62 55.47
CA THR A 29 -2.24 -12.93 55.60
C THR A 29 -2.63 -13.91 56.73
N THR A 30 -2.49 -15.24 56.48
CA THR A 30 -1.58 -16.20 57.20
C THR A 30 -1.63 -17.67 56.68
N THR A 31 -0.43 -18.27 56.46
CA THR A 31 0.05 -19.68 56.67
C THR A 31 -0.69 -20.88 56.01
N ALA A 32 -0.09 -21.95 55.45
CA ALA A 32 1.22 -22.60 55.66
C ALA A 32 1.68 -23.48 54.46
N ALA A 33 3.01 -23.58 54.35
CA ALA A 33 3.90 -24.65 53.85
C ALA A 33 3.43 -25.73 52.84
N THR A 34 4.19 -25.88 51.75
CA THR A 34 5.09 -27.03 51.53
C THR A 34 6.08 -26.74 50.40
N SER A 35 7.35 -26.99 50.70
CA SER A 35 8.51 -26.81 49.83
C SER A 35 8.63 -27.96 48.82
N SER A 36 8.77 -27.64 47.53
CA SER A 36 9.55 -28.50 46.63
C SER A 36 10.42 -27.62 45.72
N THR A 37 11.72 -27.75 45.92
CA THR A 37 12.78 -27.17 45.10
C THR A 37 12.83 -27.92 43.77
N ARG A 38 12.43 -27.25 42.68
CA ARG A 38 12.82 -27.68 41.32
C ARG A 38 13.94 -26.78 40.81
N VAL A 39 15.11 -27.38 40.71
CA VAL A 39 16.29 -26.87 40.02
C VAL A 39 15.94 -26.63 38.55
N ILE A 40 16.09 -25.39 38.10
CA ILE A 40 15.98 -25.03 36.67
C ILE A 40 17.30 -25.44 36.01
N GLN A 41 17.26 -26.47 35.15
CA GLN A 41 18.34 -26.74 34.21
C GLN A 41 18.19 -25.87 32.95
N PRO A 42 19.28 -25.32 32.39
CA PRO A 42 19.23 -24.61 31.12
C PRO A 42 19.00 -25.60 29.97
N ILE A 43 17.97 -25.34 29.17
CA ILE A 43 17.68 -26.08 27.94
C ILE A 43 18.70 -25.66 26.88
N PHE A 44 19.56 -26.61 26.48
CA PHE A 44 20.45 -26.47 25.34
C PHE A 44 19.68 -26.75 24.04
N ALA A 45 19.97 -25.94 23.01
CA ALA A 45 19.41 -26.02 21.68
C ALA A 45 19.71 -27.37 21.00
N VAL A 46 18.68 -28.00 20.44
CA VAL A 46 18.79 -29.27 19.69
C VAL A 46 19.00 -28.98 18.20
N HIS A 47 20.19 -29.37 17.76
CA HIS A 47 20.71 -29.76 16.44
C HIS A 47 20.03 -29.32 15.14
N SER A 48 20.80 -28.54 14.37
CA SER A 48 20.78 -28.45 12.90
C SER A 48 21.26 -29.77 12.27
N PRO A 49 20.71 -30.20 11.12
CA PRO A 49 21.30 -31.30 10.34
C PRO A 49 22.51 -30.81 9.53
N ASP A 50 23.64 -31.49 9.71
CA ASP A 50 24.91 -31.32 8.98
C ASP A 50 24.79 -31.82 7.52
N PRO A 51 25.42 -31.16 6.53
CA PRO A 51 25.44 -31.63 5.15
C PRO A 51 26.49 -32.73 4.95
N SER A 52 26.08 -33.78 4.22
CA SER A 52 26.91 -34.91 3.85
C SER A 52 28.13 -34.49 3.00
N LYS A 53 29.31 -34.96 3.40
CA LYS A 53 30.56 -34.94 2.62
C LYS A 53 30.92 -36.35 2.19
N THR A 54 31.36 -36.52 0.94
CA THR A 54 32.37 -37.49 0.44
C THR A 54 32.56 -37.29 -1.08
N PRO A 55 33.70 -37.69 -1.71
CA PRO A 55 34.97 -37.00 -1.62
C PRO A 55 35.59 -36.63 -3.00
N ILE A 56 36.71 -35.93 -2.89
CA ILE A 56 37.68 -35.39 -3.86
C ILE A 56 38.07 -36.36 -5.00
N ASP A 57 38.31 -35.82 -6.20
CA ASP A 57 39.37 -36.33 -7.06
C ASP A 57 40.17 -35.19 -7.75
N LYS A 58 41.50 -35.34 -7.77
CA LYS A 58 42.51 -34.39 -8.29
C LYS A 58 43.26 -35.04 -9.47
N SER A 59 43.34 -34.37 -10.60
CA SER A 59 44.40 -34.56 -11.62
C SER A 59 44.51 -33.27 -12.46
N SER A 60 45.54 -32.43 -12.25
CA SER A 60 46.88 -32.44 -12.86
C SER A 60 46.97 -31.71 -14.22
N SER A 61 47.54 -30.49 -14.17
CA SER A 61 48.59 -29.91 -15.05
C SER A 61 48.50 -30.05 -16.59
N SER A 62 48.54 -28.92 -17.30
CA SER A 62 49.75 -28.38 -17.98
C SER A 62 49.44 -27.46 -19.18
N LYS A 63 50.14 -26.32 -19.26
CA LYS A 63 50.51 -25.59 -20.49
C LYS A 63 51.80 -26.21 -21.03
N PRO A 64 52.10 -26.14 -22.34
CA PRO A 64 53.10 -25.15 -22.84
C PRO A 64 52.80 -24.66 -24.29
N SER A 65 52.92 -23.36 -24.58
CA SER A 65 54.01 -22.63 -25.28
C SER A 65 54.17 -22.89 -26.80
N SER A 66 54.34 -21.77 -27.53
CA SER A 66 54.52 -21.54 -28.98
C SER A 66 55.67 -22.31 -29.66
N PRO A 67 55.80 -22.18 -31.00
CA PRO A 67 56.87 -21.31 -31.52
C PRO A 67 56.52 -20.46 -32.76
N ALA A 68 57.44 -19.53 -33.06
CA ALA A 68 57.37 -18.41 -33.99
C ALA A 68 57.73 -18.74 -35.45
N THR A 69 57.36 -17.87 -36.40
CA THR A 69 58.26 -17.42 -37.49
C THR A 69 57.74 -16.15 -38.19
N ALA A 70 58.68 -15.28 -38.57
CA ALA A 70 58.47 -14.00 -39.23
C ALA A 70 58.43 -14.12 -40.76
N ALA A 71 57.67 -13.27 -41.44
CA ALA A 71 58.00 -12.79 -42.79
C ALA A 71 57.21 -11.51 -43.14
N THR A 72 57.95 -10.51 -43.59
CA THR A 72 57.54 -9.20 -44.09
C THR A 72 56.80 -9.31 -45.43
N SER A 73 55.68 -8.61 -45.62
CA SER A 73 55.35 -8.02 -46.92
C SER A 73 54.23 -6.98 -46.83
N THR A 74 54.52 -5.86 -47.47
CA THR A 74 53.68 -4.72 -47.84
C THR A 74 52.36 -5.10 -48.53
N THR A 75 51.22 -4.59 -48.09
CA THR A 75 50.23 -3.98 -49.02
C THR A 75 49.20 -3.11 -48.29
N THR A 76 48.81 -2.07 -49.02
CA THR A 76 47.89 -0.96 -48.77
C THR A 76 46.53 -1.28 -48.13
N THR A 77 46.09 -0.33 -47.32
CA THR A 77 44.79 -0.16 -46.67
C THR A 77 43.58 -0.29 -47.62
N PRO A 78 42.50 -0.89 -47.11
CA PRO A 78 41.19 -0.29 -47.25
C PRO A 78 40.52 -0.04 -45.89
N LYS A 79 39.84 1.10 -45.85
CA LYS A 79 39.10 1.72 -44.75
C LYS A 79 38.01 0.76 -44.24
N VAL A 80 38.18 0.19 -43.04
CA VAL A 80 37.10 -0.52 -42.33
C VAL A 80 36.36 0.46 -41.44
N THR A 81 35.09 0.61 -41.78
CA THR A 81 34.03 1.31 -41.07
C THR A 81 34.04 0.96 -39.59
N SER A 82 34.11 1.99 -38.74
CA SER A 82 33.96 1.86 -37.29
C SER A 82 32.60 1.25 -36.98
N THR A 83 32.59 -0.01 -36.56
CA THR A 83 31.46 -0.60 -35.87
C THR A 83 31.26 0.18 -34.58
N THR A 84 30.21 0.99 -34.55
CA THR A 84 29.62 1.56 -33.34
C THR A 84 29.38 0.43 -32.36
N LYS A 85 30.23 0.34 -31.34
CA LYS A 85 29.96 -0.45 -30.15
C LYS A 85 28.64 0.05 -29.57
N THR A 86 27.61 -0.75 -29.69
CA THR A 86 26.38 -0.60 -28.91
C THR A 86 26.82 -0.47 -27.44
N PRO A 87 26.46 0.60 -26.72
CA PRO A 87 26.84 0.72 -25.33
C PRO A 87 26.25 -0.45 -24.57
N VAL A 88 27.13 -1.22 -23.90
CA VAL A 88 26.72 -2.23 -22.91
C VAL A 88 25.85 -1.48 -21.90
N PRO A 89 24.64 -1.96 -21.55
CA PRO A 89 23.83 -1.32 -20.53
C PRO A 89 24.66 -1.16 -19.26
N ASN A 90 24.74 0.06 -18.71
CA ASN A 90 25.43 0.27 -17.44
C ASN A 90 24.90 -0.73 -16.41
N LYS A 91 25.81 -1.50 -15.82
CA LYS A 91 25.47 -2.46 -14.76
C LYS A 91 24.80 -1.71 -13.62
N TRP A 92 23.62 -2.16 -13.19
CA TRP A 92 22.91 -1.52 -12.08
C TRP A 92 23.73 -1.64 -10.79
N SER A 93 23.73 -0.57 -10.02
CA SER A 93 24.20 -0.50 -8.63
C SER A 93 23.20 0.31 -7.81
N ILE A 94 23.20 0.16 -6.49
CA ILE A 94 22.24 0.84 -5.61
C ILE A 94 22.29 2.37 -5.78
N ASP A 95 23.45 2.93 -6.14
CA ASP A 95 23.70 4.35 -6.34
C ASP A 95 23.64 4.81 -7.81
N SER A 96 23.39 3.90 -8.77
CA SER A 96 23.36 4.21 -10.21
C SER A 96 22.35 5.28 -10.59
N TRP A 97 21.26 5.43 -9.83
CA TRP A 97 20.25 6.48 -10.00
C TRP A 97 20.83 7.90 -9.87
N ARG A 98 21.93 8.09 -9.13
CA ARG A 98 22.58 9.39 -8.95
C ARG A 98 23.16 9.95 -10.23
N THR A 99 23.40 9.09 -11.23
CA THR A 99 23.85 9.48 -12.58
C THR A 99 22.71 9.93 -13.49
N LYS A 100 21.45 9.81 -13.02
CA LYS A 100 20.24 10.16 -13.76
C LYS A 100 19.63 11.44 -13.20
N LYS A 101 18.76 12.06 -13.98
CA LYS A 101 17.99 13.22 -13.53
C LYS A 101 16.96 12.78 -12.49
N ALA A 102 17.11 13.23 -11.25
CA ALA A 102 16.11 13.07 -10.20
C ALA A 102 15.17 14.28 -10.14
N LEU A 103 13.87 14.04 -10.08
CA LEU A 103 12.87 15.09 -9.85
C LEU A 103 12.34 15.01 -8.42
N GLN A 104 11.75 16.10 -7.93
CA GLN A 104 11.03 16.15 -6.65
C GLN A 104 11.86 15.94 -5.37
N LEU A 105 13.17 15.72 -5.46
CA LEU A 105 14.05 15.65 -4.30
C LEU A 105 14.15 17.02 -3.61
N PRO A 106 14.22 17.06 -2.27
CA PRO A 106 14.49 18.28 -1.53
C PRO A 106 15.94 18.74 -1.69
N GLU A 107 16.16 20.04 -1.45
CA GLU A 107 17.48 20.63 -1.32
C GLU A 107 17.75 20.83 0.18
N TYR A 108 18.65 20.02 0.74
CA TYR A 108 19.05 20.13 2.15
C TYR A 108 20.13 21.21 2.31
N PRO A 109 20.07 22.05 3.36
CA PRO A 109 21.03 23.13 3.57
C PRO A 109 22.43 22.63 3.96
N ASP A 110 22.52 21.47 4.62
CA ASP A 110 23.77 20.84 5.04
C ASP A 110 23.87 19.42 4.46
N GLN A 111 24.77 19.24 3.50
CA GLN A 111 25.01 17.95 2.87
C GLN A 111 25.73 16.96 3.79
N ALA A 112 26.62 17.44 4.67
CA ALA A 112 27.37 16.58 5.59
C ALA A 112 26.44 16.01 6.67
N GLU A 113 25.47 16.81 7.15
CA GLU A 113 24.42 16.32 8.04
C GLU A 113 23.56 15.25 7.36
N LEU A 114 23.14 15.51 6.11
CA LEU A 114 22.38 14.52 5.33
C LEU A 114 23.15 13.20 5.20
N ASP A 115 24.42 13.25 4.80
CA ASP A 115 25.25 12.05 4.63
C ASP A 115 25.41 11.27 5.95
N SER A 116 25.57 11.98 7.07
CA SER A 116 25.63 11.37 8.41
C SER A 116 24.32 10.66 8.79
N VAL A 117 23.17 11.27 8.50
CA VAL A 117 21.86 10.65 8.71
C VAL A 117 21.67 9.43 7.82
N LEU A 118 22.05 9.50 6.55
CA LEU A 118 21.92 8.39 5.61
C LEU A 118 22.80 7.20 6.00
N GLN A 119 24.00 7.45 6.52
CA GLN A 119 24.88 6.42 7.08
C GLN A 119 24.26 5.78 8.35
N THR A 120 23.59 6.58 9.18
CA THR A 120 22.86 6.06 10.34
C THR A 120 21.74 5.12 9.90
N LEU A 121 20.93 5.51 8.91
CA LEU A 121 19.84 4.67 8.37
C LEU A 121 20.35 3.37 7.74
N ASP A 122 21.48 3.42 7.03
CA ASP A 122 22.10 2.23 6.43
C ASP A 122 22.43 1.15 7.49
N SER A 123 22.83 1.58 8.68
CA SER A 123 23.13 0.68 9.81
C SER A 123 21.91 0.09 10.52
N PHE A 124 20.71 0.61 10.27
CA PHE A 124 19.50 0.17 10.97
C PHE A 124 18.95 -1.17 10.42
N PRO A 125 18.19 -1.92 11.22
CA PRO A 125 17.45 -3.08 10.72
C PRO A 125 16.54 -2.74 9.52
N PRO A 126 16.28 -3.70 8.61
CA PRO A 126 15.26 -3.50 7.58
C PRO A 126 13.86 -3.39 8.19
N ILE A 127 12.95 -2.65 7.55
CA ILE A 127 11.53 -2.58 7.98
C ILE A 127 10.79 -3.86 7.56
N VAL A 128 11.08 -4.38 6.36
CA VAL A 128 10.47 -5.60 5.84
C VAL A 128 11.51 -6.66 5.45
N PHE A 129 11.13 -7.93 5.47
CA PHE A 129 11.97 -9.02 4.99
C PHE A 129 11.73 -9.31 3.49
N ALA A 130 12.79 -9.62 2.75
CA ALA A 130 12.72 -9.87 1.30
C ALA A 130 11.76 -11.00 0.91
N GLY A 131 11.67 -12.05 1.73
CA GLY A 131 10.71 -13.14 1.50
C GLY A 131 9.25 -12.70 1.52
N GLU A 132 8.92 -11.67 2.30
CA GLU A 132 7.55 -11.13 2.37
C GLU A 132 7.17 -10.35 1.11
N ALA A 133 8.15 -9.64 0.52
CA ALA A 133 7.99 -8.97 -0.77
C ALA A 133 7.80 -9.97 -1.92
N ARG A 134 8.53 -11.11 -1.89
CA ARG A 134 8.32 -12.21 -2.86
C ARG A 134 6.93 -12.83 -2.73
N HIS A 135 6.49 -13.09 -1.50
CA HIS A 135 5.13 -13.59 -1.24
C HIS A 135 4.08 -12.61 -1.78
N LEU A 136 4.25 -11.30 -1.56
CA LEU A 136 3.37 -10.30 -2.14
C LEU A 136 3.36 -10.34 -3.68
N GLU A 137 4.52 -10.47 -4.32
CA GLU A 137 4.62 -10.56 -5.78
C GLU A 137 3.84 -11.76 -6.34
N GLU A 138 3.93 -12.92 -5.69
CA GLU A 138 3.13 -14.12 -6.05
C GLU A 138 1.63 -13.84 -5.95
N ARG A 139 1.19 -13.22 -4.85
CA ARG A 139 -0.21 -12.82 -4.67
C ARG A 139 -0.66 -11.83 -5.74
N LEU A 140 0.17 -10.83 -6.07
CA LEU A 140 -0.13 -9.87 -7.14
C LEU A 140 -0.18 -10.53 -8.51
N GLY A 141 0.57 -11.62 -8.71
CA GLY A 141 0.46 -12.49 -9.88
C GLY A 141 -0.93 -13.09 -10.02
N GLU A 142 -1.51 -13.59 -8.93
CA GLU A 142 -2.91 -14.06 -8.92
C GLU A 142 -3.90 -12.95 -9.30
N ALA A 143 -3.66 -11.70 -8.88
CA ALA A 143 -4.50 -10.58 -9.27
C ALA A 143 -4.35 -10.23 -10.76
N ALA A 144 -3.13 -10.30 -11.33
CA ALA A 144 -2.90 -10.12 -12.76
C ALA A 144 -3.67 -11.16 -13.61
N MET A 145 -3.80 -12.39 -13.09
CA MET A 145 -4.52 -13.49 -13.73
C MET A 145 -6.02 -13.51 -13.41
N GLY A 146 -6.52 -12.58 -12.59
CA GLY A 146 -7.93 -12.50 -12.20
C GLY A 146 -8.40 -13.50 -11.15
N ASN A 147 -7.47 -14.15 -10.44
CA ASN A 147 -7.72 -15.10 -9.36
C ASN A 147 -7.73 -14.45 -7.98
N ALA A 148 -7.23 -13.21 -7.85
CA ALA A 148 -7.28 -12.41 -6.63
C ALA A 148 -7.63 -10.95 -6.95
N PHE A 149 -7.94 -10.17 -5.92
CA PHE A 149 -8.19 -8.73 -6.04
C PHE A 149 -7.33 -7.95 -5.06
N LEU A 150 -6.64 -6.91 -5.54
CA LEU A 150 -5.84 -6.04 -4.69
C LEU A 150 -6.69 -4.93 -4.08
N LEU A 151 -6.66 -4.82 -2.75
CA LEU A 151 -7.11 -3.67 -1.98
C LEU A 151 -5.87 -2.97 -1.41
N GLN A 152 -5.47 -1.87 -2.04
CA GLN A 152 -4.45 -0.98 -1.53
C GLN A 152 -5.08 0.28 -0.95
N GLY A 153 -4.80 0.62 0.30
CA GLY A 153 -5.50 1.70 1.00
C GLY A 153 -4.75 2.26 2.19
N GLY A 154 -4.95 3.53 2.51
CA GLY A 154 -4.42 4.19 3.70
C GLY A 154 -4.28 5.69 3.50
N ASP A 155 -3.39 6.32 4.27
CA ASP A 155 -3.26 7.77 4.25
C ASP A 155 -2.74 8.31 2.92
N CYS A 156 -3.11 9.57 2.66
CA CYS A 156 -2.57 10.34 1.56
C CYS A 156 -1.08 10.60 1.78
N ALA A 157 -0.76 11.13 2.96
CA ALA A 157 0.57 11.23 3.53
C ALA A 157 0.46 10.98 5.05
N GLU A 158 1.28 10.10 5.60
CA GLU A 158 1.38 9.90 7.04
C GLU A 158 1.99 11.15 7.69
N SER A 159 1.52 11.50 8.90
CA SER A 159 2.07 12.60 9.68
C SER A 159 2.67 12.12 11.00
N PHE A 160 3.75 12.78 11.41
CA PHE A 160 4.36 12.65 12.72
C PHE A 160 3.47 13.15 13.86
N LYS A 161 2.48 14.01 13.58
CA LYS A 161 1.51 14.49 14.56
C LYS A 161 0.38 13.49 14.81
N GLU A 162 0.03 12.71 13.79
CA GLU A 162 -1.05 11.72 13.84
C GLU A 162 -0.57 10.32 14.25
N PHE A 163 0.64 10.22 14.82
CA PHE A 163 1.23 8.96 15.25
C PHE A 163 0.65 8.47 16.57
N ASN A 164 -0.41 7.68 16.50
CA ASN A 164 -0.95 6.96 17.66
C ASN A 164 -1.59 5.63 17.25
N ALA A 165 -1.68 4.72 18.23
CA ALA A 165 -2.18 3.36 18.01
C ALA A 165 -3.63 3.31 17.53
N ASN A 166 -4.48 4.26 17.95
CA ASN A 166 -5.89 4.29 17.53
C ASN A 166 -6.02 4.59 16.04
N ASN A 167 -5.29 5.59 15.53
CA ASN A 167 -5.28 5.92 14.11
C ASN A 167 -4.83 4.74 13.25
N ILE A 168 -3.74 4.07 13.65
CA ILE A 168 -3.22 2.89 12.95
C ILE A 168 -4.25 1.77 12.96
N ARG A 169 -4.81 1.46 14.14
CA ARG A 169 -5.86 0.44 14.32
C ARG A 169 -7.08 0.75 13.48
N ASP A 170 -7.54 1.99 13.47
CA ASP A 170 -8.80 2.37 12.82
C ASP A 170 -8.66 2.33 11.30
N THR A 171 -7.54 2.78 10.74
CA THR A 171 -7.26 2.60 9.30
C THR A 171 -7.13 1.12 8.94
N PHE A 172 -6.41 0.33 9.75
CA PHE A 172 -6.31 -1.12 9.54
C PHE A 172 -7.69 -1.81 9.57
N ARG A 173 -8.53 -1.44 10.55
CA ARG A 173 -9.91 -1.92 10.68
C ARG A 173 -10.74 -1.66 9.43
N VAL A 174 -10.69 -0.46 8.85
CA VAL A 174 -11.44 -0.18 7.61
C VAL A 174 -10.93 -1.04 6.45
N ILE A 175 -9.61 -1.26 6.34
CA ILE A 175 -9.06 -2.17 5.31
C ILE A 175 -9.59 -3.60 5.52
N LEU A 176 -9.68 -4.08 6.77
CA LEU A 176 -10.27 -5.40 7.08
C LEU A 176 -11.76 -5.47 6.74
N GLN A 177 -12.54 -4.45 7.08
CA GLN A 177 -13.97 -4.38 6.75
C GLN A 177 -14.19 -4.42 5.24
N MET A 178 -13.47 -3.57 4.49
CA MET A 178 -13.52 -3.58 3.02
C MET A 178 -13.08 -4.93 2.46
N GLY A 179 -12.01 -5.52 3.01
CA GLY A 179 -11.53 -6.84 2.64
C GLY A 179 -12.59 -7.92 2.81
N ALA A 180 -13.31 -7.94 3.93
CA ALA A 180 -14.40 -8.89 4.19
C ALA A 180 -15.55 -8.71 3.19
N VAL A 181 -15.97 -7.48 2.92
CA VAL A 181 -17.02 -7.17 1.92
C VAL A 181 -16.62 -7.66 0.53
N LEU A 182 -15.39 -7.38 0.11
CA LEU A 182 -14.85 -7.77 -1.20
C LEU A 182 -14.70 -9.29 -1.33
N MET A 183 -14.17 -9.96 -0.30
CA MET A 183 -14.02 -11.43 -0.29
C MET A 183 -15.38 -12.11 -0.35
N PHE A 184 -16.33 -11.68 0.48
CA PHE A 184 -17.65 -12.29 0.54
C PHE A 184 -18.46 -12.03 -0.74
N GLY A 185 -18.50 -10.79 -1.22
CA GLY A 185 -19.26 -10.44 -2.42
C GLY A 185 -18.64 -10.96 -3.72
N GLY A 186 -17.31 -10.83 -3.86
CA GLY A 186 -16.56 -11.31 -5.02
C GLY A 186 -16.36 -12.82 -5.05
N GLN A 187 -16.35 -13.49 -3.89
CA GLN A 187 -15.93 -14.88 -3.70
C GLN A 187 -14.53 -15.15 -4.29
N MET A 188 -13.59 -14.26 -3.97
CA MET A 188 -12.20 -14.40 -4.36
C MET A 188 -11.25 -13.84 -3.28
N PRO A 189 -10.00 -14.30 -3.20
CA PRO A 189 -9.01 -13.77 -2.28
C PRO A 189 -8.75 -12.26 -2.48
N VAL A 190 -8.63 -11.53 -1.37
CA VAL A 190 -8.28 -10.09 -1.37
C VAL A 190 -6.89 -9.87 -0.77
N ILE A 191 -6.00 -9.25 -1.54
CA ILE A 191 -4.64 -8.89 -1.16
C ILE A 191 -4.72 -7.52 -0.49
N LYS A 192 -4.25 -7.39 0.76
CA LYS A 192 -4.43 -6.17 1.56
C LYS A 192 -3.09 -5.46 1.72
N VAL A 193 -2.96 -4.29 1.11
CA VAL A 193 -1.72 -3.51 1.11
C VAL A 193 -1.99 -2.12 1.70
N GLY A 194 -1.39 -1.82 2.85
CA GLY A 194 -1.47 -0.53 3.50
C GLY A 194 -0.62 0.53 2.81
N ARG A 195 -1.15 1.73 2.62
CA ARG A 195 -0.37 2.96 2.45
C ARG A 195 0.04 3.46 3.85
N MET A 196 0.89 2.69 4.50
CA MET A 196 1.21 2.82 5.92
C MET A 196 2.66 2.42 6.15
N ALA A 197 3.25 2.94 7.24
CA ALA A 197 4.62 2.66 7.64
C ALA A 197 5.68 3.11 6.63
N GLY A 198 5.49 4.26 5.98
CA GLY A 198 6.50 4.84 5.08
C GLY A 198 6.00 5.94 4.15
N GLN A 199 4.70 6.19 4.09
CA GLN A 199 4.07 7.10 3.14
C GLN A 199 4.16 8.57 3.60
N PHE A 200 5.37 9.04 3.91
CA PHE A 200 5.59 10.40 4.39
C PHE A 200 5.80 11.40 3.26
N ALA A 201 6.65 11.06 2.28
CA ALA A 201 7.04 11.99 1.23
C ALA A 201 5.89 12.25 0.23
N LYS A 202 5.80 13.49 -0.25
CA LYS A 202 4.80 13.91 -1.24
C LYS A 202 5.44 14.75 -2.36
N PRO A 203 5.15 14.43 -3.63
CA PRO A 203 5.59 15.28 -4.74
C PRO A 203 4.73 16.53 -4.79
N ARG A 204 5.30 17.64 -5.27
CA ARG A 204 4.62 18.93 -5.35
C ARG A 204 4.63 19.46 -6.78
N SER A 205 3.53 20.10 -7.17
CA SER A 205 3.43 20.77 -8.48
C SER A 205 4.35 22.00 -8.57
N ASP A 206 4.59 22.66 -7.43
CA ASP A 206 5.48 23.82 -7.33
C ASP A 206 6.46 23.62 -6.16
N ASN A 207 7.69 24.08 -6.34
CA ASN A 207 8.74 24.06 -5.33
C ASN A 207 8.44 25.03 -4.18
N PHE A 208 7.65 26.07 -4.43
CA PHE A 208 7.29 27.09 -3.45
C PHE A 208 5.78 27.22 -3.25
N GLU A 209 5.40 27.64 -2.05
CA GLU A 209 4.05 28.00 -1.67
C GLU A 209 4.06 29.48 -1.22
N GLU A 210 3.09 30.25 -1.70
CA GLU A 210 2.96 31.67 -1.39
C GLU A 210 1.64 31.92 -0.67
N LYS A 211 1.71 32.62 0.47
CA LYS A 211 0.56 33.08 1.25
C LYS A 211 0.83 34.49 1.76
N ASP A 212 -0.14 35.37 1.58
CA ASP A 212 -0.08 36.76 2.06
C ASP A 212 1.22 37.49 1.68
N GLY A 213 1.72 37.25 0.45
CA GLY A 213 2.96 37.83 -0.09
C GLY A 213 4.27 37.21 0.42
N VAL A 214 4.22 36.20 1.29
CA VAL A 214 5.40 35.46 1.76
C VAL A 214 5.55 34.17 0.96
N LYS A 215 6.73 33.94 0.38
CA LYS A 215 7.06 32.76 -0.43
C LYS A 215 8.02 31.84 0.32
N LEU A 216 7.60 30.60 0.58
CA LEU A 216 8.38 29.57 1.30
C LEU A 216 8.46 28.26 0.51
N PRO A 217 9.44 27.38 0.79
CA PRO A 217 9.43 26.04 0.22
C PRO A 217 8.11 25.33 0.47
N SER A 218 7.61 24.61 -0.53
CA SER A 218 6.43 23.76 -0.39
C SER A 218 6.66 22.68 0.67
N TYR A 219 5.63 22.38 1.45
CA TYR A 219 5.61 21.18 2.31
C TYR A 219 5.72 19.92 1.44
N ARG A 220 6.71 19.06 1.69
CA ARG A 220 7.02 17.86 0.89
C ARG A 220 6.77 16.56 1.65
N GLY A 221 6.07 16.63 2.78
CA GLY A 221 5.88 15.49 3.66
C GLY A 221 6.79 15.53 4.88
N ASP A 222 6.36 14.86 5.94
CA ASP A 222 6.98 15.00 7.26
C ASP A 222 8.40 14.46 7.33
N ASN A 223 8.78 13.54 6.45
CA ASN A 223 10.16 13.05 6.32
C ASN A 223 11.12 14.06 5.64
N VAL A 224 10.60 15.17 5.10
CA VAL A 224 11.39 16.24 4.48
C VAL A 224 11.34 17.51 5.32
N ASN A 225 10.15 18.08 5.54
CA ASN A 225 9.94 19.34 6.26
C ASN A 225 8.59 19.36 6.98
N GLY A 226 8.29 20.43 7.72
CA GLY A 226 7.04 20.62 8.47
C GLY A 226 5.95 21.31 7.66
N ASP A 227 4.69 21.06 8.05
CA ASP A 227 3.48 21.60 7.43
C ASP A 227 3.26 23.09 7.71
N ALA A 228 3.64 23.57 8.89
CA ALA A 228 3.49 24.95 9.33
C ALA A 228 4.16 25.92 8.34
N PHE A 229 3.47 27.05 8.05
CA PHE A 229 3.89 28.02 7.05
C PHE A 229 4.86 29.05 7.65
N ASP A 230 6.03 28.58 8.04
CA ASP A 230 7.14 29.40 8.53
C ASP A 230 8.48 28.86 8.01
N LEU A 231 9.50 29.73 7.92
CA LEU A 231 10.77 29.35 7.31
C LEU A 231 11.43 28.16 8.02
N LYS A 232 11.40 28.14 9.36
CA LYS A 232 12.01 27.07 10.16
C LYS A 232 11.36 25.73 9.86
N SER A 233 10.03 25.69 9.83
CA SER A 233 9.28 24.47 9.52
C SER A 233 9.48 24.04 8.07
N ARG A 234 9.57 24.98 7.11
CA ARG A 234 9.67 24.67 5.67
C ARG A 234 11.07 24.30 5.19
N THR A 235 12.12 24.64 5.92
CA THR A 235 13.50 24.19 5.62
C THR A 235 13.60 22.66 5.74
N PRO A 236 14.09 21.95 4.72
CA PRO A 236 14.35 20.51 4.81
C PRO A 236 15.33 20.16 5.94
N ASP A 237 14.97 19.16 6.73
CA ASP A 237 15.73 18.71 7.91
C ASP A 237 16.04 17.20 7.79
N PRO A 238 17.32 16.80 7.64
CA PRO A 238 17.68 15.40 7.47
C PRO A 238 17.25 14.50 8.63
N GLN A 239 17.19 15.00 9.88
CA GLN A 239 16.83 14.21 11.06
C GLN A 239 15.41 13.62 10.97
N ARG A 240 14.55 14.24 10.14
CA ARG A 240 13.22 13.75 9.84
C ARG A 240 13.22 12.38 9.16
N LEU A 241 14.29 12.01 8.44
CA LEU A 241 14.43 10.70 7.83
C LEU A 241 14.59 9.59 8.89
N ILE A 242 15.37 9.84 9.95
CA ILE A 242 15.49 8.93 11.10
C ILE A 242 14.14 8.80 11.81
N ARG A 243 13.45 9.93 12.04
CA ARG A 243 12.13 9.93 12.66
C ARG A 243 11.10 9.14 11.82
N ALA A 244 11.12 9.31 10.50
CA ALA A 244 10.28 8.56 9.58
C ALA A 244 10.53 7.06 9.69
N TYR A 245 11.79 6.62 9.68
CA TYR A 245 12.15 5.22 9.90
C TYR A 245 11.61 4.68 11.23
N CYS A 246 11.82 5.38 12.35
CA CYS A 246 11.36 4.94 13.66
C CYS A 246 9.84 4.81 13.71
N GLN A 247 9.11 5.77 13.12
CA GLN A 247 7.66 5.73 13.05
C GLN A 247 7.15 4.61 12.14
N SER A 248 7.82 4.37 11.00
CA SER A 248 7.52 3.25 10.12
C SER A 248 7.68 1.90 10.82
N ALA A 249 8.83 1.68 11.47
CA ALA A 249 9.12 0.44 12.18
C ALA A 249 8.11 0.18 13.31
N ALA A 250 7.78 1.20 14.10
CA ALA A 250 6.78 1.08 15.16
C ALA A 250 5.36 0.83 14.62
N THR A 251 4.99 1.50 13.53
CA THR A 251 3.69 1.31 12.86
C THR A 251 3.55 -0.10 12.31
N LEU A 252 4.56 -0.60 11.58
CA LEU A 252 4.53 -1.95 11.04
C LEU A 252 4.56 -3.01 12.15
N ASN A 253 5.31 -2.80 13.23
CA ASN A 253 5.28 -3.71 14.38
C ASN A 253 3.86 -3.86 14.95
N LEU A 254 3.14 -2.74 15.12
CA LEU A 254 1.76 -2.77 15.59
C LEU A 254 0.82 -3.43 14.57
N LEU A 255 0.98 -3.16 13.28
CA LEU A 255 0.19 -3.79 12.21
C LEU A 255 0.40 -5.31 12.18
N ARG A 256 1.64 -5.79 12.35
CA ARG A 256 1.94 -7.22 12.47
C ARG A 256 1.22 -7.84 13.66
N ALA A 257 1.25 -7.17 14.82
CA ALA A 257 0.53 -7.61 16.01
C ALA A 257 -0.99 -7.68 15.79
N PHE A 258 -1.59 -6.74 15.05
CA PHE A 258 -3.01 -6.82 14.71
C PHE A 258 -3.32 -7.93 13.68
N ALA A 259 -2.46 -8.10 12.67
CA ALA A 259 -2.63 -9.07 11.60
C ALA A 259 -2.55 -10.53 12.09
N THR A 260 -1.72 -10.83 13.08
CA THR A 260 -1.51 -12.20 13.58
C THR A 260 -1.98 -12.43 15.02
N GLY A 261 -2.12 -11.38 15.83
CA GLY A 261 -2.52 -11.46 17.26
C GLY A 261 -4.03 -11.53 17.49
N GLY A 262 -4.82 -11.96 16.50
CA GLY A 262 -6.27 -12.16 16.61
C GLY A 262 -7.14 -10.91 16.45
N TYR A 263 -6.58 -9.73 16.11
CA TYR A 263 -7.41 -8.58 15.71
C TYR A 263 -8.06 -8.80 14.34
N ALA A 264 -7.31 -9.42 13.42
CA ALA A 264 -7.77 -9.75 12.07
C ALA A 264 -8.56 -11.07 11.97
N ALA A 265 -8.90 -11.72 13.09
CA ALA A 265 -9.66 -12.96 13.07
C ALA A 265 -11.06 -12.77 12.44
N MET A 266 -11.46 -13.67 11.55
CA MET A 266 -12.71 -13.55 10.77
C MET A 266 -13.96 -13.51 11.66
N GLN A 267 -13.93 -14.15 12.83
CA GLN A 267 -15.01 -14.09 13.83
C GLN A 267 -15.28 -12.67 14.35
N ARG A 268 -14.32 -11.75 14.19
CA ARG A 268 -14.43 -10.37 14.65
C ARG A 268 -15.03 -9.43 13.61
N VAL A 269 -15.45 -9.94 12.45
CA VAL A 269 -16.12 -9.15 11.41
C VAL A 269 -17.26 -8.29 11.97
N THR A 270 -18.05 -8.82 12.90
CA THR A 270 -19.12 -8.08 13.61
C THR A 270 -18.58 -7.01 14.56
N GLN A 271 -17.42 -7.25 15.17
CA GLN A 271 -16.73 -6.33 16.10
C GLN A 271 -15.96 -5.22 15.39
N TRP A 272 -15.73 -5.34 14.09
CA TRP A 272 -15.09 -4.28 13.31
C TRP A 272 -16.04 -3.14 12.97
N ASN A 273 -17.30 -3.17 13.45
CA ASN A 273 -18.20 -2.04 13.26
C ASN A 273 -17.61 -0.79 13.95
N LEU A 274 -17.65 0.33 13.24
CA LEU A 274 -17.20 1.62 13.75
C LEU A 274 -18.40 2.35 14.33
N ASP A 275 -18.25 3.01 15.48
CA ASP A 275 -19.36 3.72 16.13
C ASP A 275 -20.04 4.75 15.21
N PHE A 276 -19.34 5.25 14.19
CA PHE A 276 -19.89 6.20 13.23
C PHE A 276 -20.48 5.57 11.95
N THR A 277 -20.30 4.26 11.74
CA THR A 277 -21.09 3.50 10.76
C THR A 277 -22.44 3.07 11.34
N GLU A 278 -22.59 3.09 12.67
CA GLU A 278 -23.90 2.96 13.33
C GLU A 278 -24.85 4.06 12.83
N GLN A 279 -26.10 3.68 12.55
CA GLN A 279 -27.14 4.57 12.00
C GLN A 279 -26.89 5.04 10.56
N SER A 280 -26.22 4.24 9.73
CA SER A 280 -26.11 4.49 8.28
C SER A 280 -26.56 3.27 7.48
N GLU A 281 -27.15 3.49 6.29
CA GLU A 281 -27.56 2.41 5.38
C GLU A 281 -26.40 1.44 5.07
N GLN A 282 -25.18 1.99 4.94
CA GLN A 282 -23.98 1.20 4.68
C GLN A 282 -23.56 0.38 5.91
N GLY A 283 -23.74 0.92 7.10
CA GLY A 283 -23.58 0.17 8.35
C GLY A 283 -24.58 -0.98 8.45
N ASP A 284 -25.84 -0.76 8.10
CA ASP A 284 -26.88 -1.78 8.11
C ASP A 284 -26.58 -2.91 7.10
N ARG A 285 -26.17 -2.55 5.87
CA ARG A 285 -25.70 -3.52 4.86
C ARG A 285 -24.47 -4.30 5.34
N TYR A 286 -23.56 -3.66 6.05
CA TYR A 286 -22.40 -4.33 6.64
C TYR A 286 -22.79 -5.29 7.74
N LEU A 287 -23.75 -4.94 8.61
CA LEU A 287 -24.27 -5.84 9.63
C LEU A 287 -24.96 -7.07 9.01
N GLU A 288 -25.73 -6.88 7.94
CA GLU A 288 -26.31 -8.01 7.18
C GLU A 288 -25.22 -8.92 6.61
N LEU A 289 -24.19 -8.34 5.97
CA LEU A 289 -23.05 -9.10 5.46
C LEU A 289 -22.31 -9.82 6.59
N ALA A 290 -22.10 -9.16 7.72
CA ALA A 290 -21.45 -9.74 8.88
C ALA A 290 -22.23 -10.94 9.43
N SER A 291 -23.57 -10.85 9.47
CA SER A 291 -24.43 -11.99 9.84
C SER A 291 -24.26 -13.17 8.87
N ARG A 292 -24.19 -12.90 7.56
CA ARG A 292 -23.99 -13.95 6.55
C ARG A 292 -22.60 -14.56 6.59
N VAL A 293 -21.58 -13.77 6.94
CA VAL A 293 -20.22 -14.27 7.20
C VAL A 293 -20.23 -15.17 8.44
N ASP A 294 -20.93 -14.77 9.51
CA ASP A 294 -21.07 -15.60 10.71
C ASP A 294 -21.74 -16.95 10.42
N GLU A 295 -22.83 -16.96 9.65
CA GLU A 295 -23.48 -18.19 9.17
C GLU A 295 -22.50 -19.08 8.37
N ALA A 296 -21.73 -18.48 7.46
CA ALA A 296 -20.73 -19.19 6.67
C ALA A 296 -19.61 -19.77 7.55
N LEU A 297 -19.14 -19.04 8.56
CA LEU A 297 -18.16 -19.54 9.53
C LEU A 297 -18.73 -20.67 10.39
N GLY A 298 -20.02 -20.60 10.74
CA GLY A 298 -20.74 -21.68 11.40
C GLY A 298 -20.78 -22.95 10.54
N PHE A 299 -21.06 -22.81 9.24
CA PHE A 299 -20.98 -23.92 8.30
C PHE A 299 -19.55 -24.48 8.16
N MET A 300 -18.54 -23.62 8.03
CA MET A 300 -17.13 -24.02 7.94
C MET A 300 -16.69 -24.79 9.20
N SER A 301 -17.14 -24.36 10.37
CA SER A 301 -16.90 -25.07 11.64
C SER A 301 -17.58 -26.44 11.66
N ALA A 302 -18.82 -26.54 11.16
CA ALA A 302 -19.57 -27.81 11.09
C ALA A 302 -18.92 -28.85 10.15
N VAL A 303 -18.20 -28.41 9.11
CA VAL A 303 -17.45 -29.30 8.21
C VAL A 303 -16.01 -29.58 8.66
N GLY A 304 -15.62 -29.11 9.85
CA GLY A 304 -14.33 -29.43 10.48
C GLY A 304 -13.24 -28.35 10.34
N LEU A 305 -13.55 -27.18 9.77
CA LEU A 305 -12.64 -26.04 9.76
C LEU A 305 -12.98 -25.10 10.90
N THR A 306 -12.38 -25.37 12.06
CA THR A 306 -12.69 -24.70 13.31
C THR A 306 -12.10 -23.29 13.38
N PRO A 307 -12.64 -22.42 14.25
CA PRO A 307 -12.19 -21.02 14.29
C PRO A 307 -10.78 -20.78 14.84
N ASP A 308 -10.19 -21.76 15.51
CA ASP A 308 -8.80 -21.76 15.97
C ASP A 308 -7.80 -22.08 14.84
N HIS A 309 -8.28 -22.53 13.67
CA HIS A 309 -7.43 -22.78 12.52
C HIS A 309 -6.69 -21.50 12.10
N PRO A 310 -5.37 -21.53 11.80
CA PRO A 310 -4.58 -20.33 11.49
C PRO A 310 -5.15 -19.43 10.39
N ILE A 311 -5.80 -20.04 9.38
CA ILE A 311 -6.48 -19.33 8.28
C ILE A 311 -7.65 -18.46 8.78
N MET A 312 -8.27 -18.82 9.91
CA MET A 312 -9.39 -18.08 10.51
C MET A 312 -8.93 -16.96 11.45
N THR A 313 -7.72 -17.06 12.01
CA THR A 313 -7.22 -16.19 13.08
C THR A 313 -6.22 -15.14 12.61
N THR A 314 -5.62 -15.33 11.43
CA THR A 314 -4.58 -14.47 10.90
C THR A 314 -4.93 -13.93 9.52
N THR A 315 -4.29 -12.83 9.12
CA THR A 315 -4.38 -12.32 7.76
C THR A 315 -3.03 -11.78 7.30
N ASP A 316 -2.70 -11.99 6.03
CA ASP A 316 -1.55 -11.32 5.43
C ASP A 316 -1.86 -9.83 5.22
N PHE A 317 -0.93 -8.98 5.64
CA PHE A 317 -0.99 -7.54 5.44
C PHE A 317 0.39 -6.99 5.08
N TRP A 318 0.46 -6.26 3.97
CA TRP A 318 1.68 -5.66 3.48
C TRP A 318 1.63 -4.14 3.55
N THR A 319 2.79 -3.50 3.40
CA THR A 319 2.95 -2.04 3.43
C THR A 319 3.50 -1.52 2.12
N SER A 320 3.19 -0.27 1.82
CA SER A 320 3.59 0.40 0.59
C SER A 320 3.69 1.90 0.74
N HIS A 321 4.60 2.50 -0.04
CA HIS A 321 4.71 3.94 -0.22
C HIS A 321 5.25 4.30 -1.61
N GLU A 322 5.13 5.58 -1.95
CA GLU A 322 5.76 6.14 -3.15
C GLU A 322 7.27 6.14 -2.96
N CYS A 323 8.00 5.44 -3.82
CA CYS A 323 9.45 5.54 -3.88
C CYS A 323 9.78 6.93 -4.41
N LEU A 324 10.01 7.88 -3.50
CA LEU A 324 10.15 9.30 -3.83
C LEU A 324 11.47 9.88 -3.32
N HIS A 325 11.79 9.66 -2.05
CA HIS A 325 13.00 10.19 -1.43
C HIS A 325 14.17 9.23 -1.63
N LEU A 326 14.74 9.18 -2.83
CA LEU A 326 15.74 8.17 -3.24
C LEU A 326 16.92 7.97 -2.27
N PRO A 327 17.48 9.00 -1.58
CA PRO A 327 18.49 8.75 -0.56
C PRO A 327 18.00 7.86 0.59
N TYR A 328 16.74 8.02 1.01
CA TYR A 328 16.12 7.21 2.07
C TYR A 328 15.91 5.77 1.62
N GLU A 329 15.37 5.59 0.42
CA GLU A 329 15.15 4.28 -0.20
C GLU A 329 16.48 3.53 -0.41
N GLN A 330 17.51 4.24 -0.87
CA GLN A 330 18.86 3.68 -1.02
C GLN A 330 19.41 3.19 0.34
N SER A 331 19.30 3.97 1.41
CA SER A 331 19.78 3.58 2.75
C SER A 331 19.04 2.37 3.34
N LEU A 332 17.82 2.07 2.88
CA LEU A 332 17.05 0.92 3.33
C LEU A 332 17.09 -0.26 2.35
N THR A 333 17.86 -0.16 1.27
CA THR A 333 18.02 -1.24 0.30
C THR A 333 19.07 -2.24 0.74
N ARG A 334 18.71 -3.53 0.75
CA ARG A 334 19.55 -4.62 1.24
C ARG A 334 19.71 -5.71 0.20
N LEU A 335 20.88 -6.34 0.20
CA LEU A 335 21.11 -7.56 -0.58
C LEU A 335 20.51 -8.74 0.19
N ASP A 336 19.53 -9.42 -0.42
CA ASP A 336 18.94 -10.61 0.16
C ASP A 336 19.91 -11.80 0.09
N SER A 337 20.17 -12.43 1.23
CA SER A 337 21.12 -13.55 1.33
C SER A 337 20.66 -14.80 0.60
N THR A 338 19.34 -14.98 0.38
CA THR A 338 18.79 -16.18 -0.26
C THR A 338 18.76 -16.08 -1.79
N SER A 339 18.42 -14.92 -2.35
CA SER A 339 18.27 -14.71 -3.79
C SER A 339 19.43 -13.95 -4.43
N SER A 340 20.32 -13.33 -3.64
CA SER A 340 21.36 -12.42 -4.14
C SER A 340 20.82 -11.24 -4.97
N LEU A 341 19.55 -10.87 -4.74
CA LEU A 341 18.90 -9.71 -5.33
C LEU A 341 18.79 -8.59 -4.30
N TYR A 342 18.77 -7.35 -4.77
CA TYR A 342 18.52 -6.20 -3.91
C TYR A 342 17.03 -6.03 -3.69
N TYR A 343 16.62 -5.76 -2.45
CA TYR A 343 15.27 -5.34 -2.09
C TYR A 343 15.37 -4.02 -1.37
N ASP A 344 14.51 -3.08 -1.74
CA ASP A 344 14.25 -1.93 -0.88
C ASP A 344 13.43 -2.42 0.31
N CYS A 345 14.07 -2.52 1.47
CA CYS A 345 13.46 -3.05 2.67
C CYS A 345 12.73 -1.97 3.48
N SER A 346 12.45 -0.81 2.89
CA SER A 346 11.58 0.22 3.48
C SER A 346 10.11 -0.20 3.46
N ALA A 347 9.67 -0.96 2.45
CA ALA A 347 8.30 -1.47 2.32
C ALA A 347 8.23 -2.71 1.42
N HIS A 348 7.09 -3.41 1.47
CA HIS A 348 6.88 -4.62 0.66
C HIS A 348 6.64 -4.28 -0.81
N PHE A 349 5.90 -3.20 -1.08
CA PHE A 349 5.52 -2.73 -2.42
C PHE A 349 5.83 -1.25 -2.57
N LEU A 350 6.43 -0.85 -3.68
CA LEU A 350 6.80 0.54 -3.95
C LEU A 350 6.23 0.99 -5.28
N TRP A 351 5.90 2.26 -5.44
CA TRP A 351 5.50 2.78 -6.75
C TRP A 351 6.26 4.03 -7.18
N ALA A 352 6.40 4.19 -8.50
CA ALA A 352 6.77 5.45 -9.13
C ALA A 352 5.52 6.33 -9.31
N GLY A 353 5.59 7.56 -8.81
CA GLY A 353 4.53 8.56 -8.99
C GLY A 353 4.45 9.09 -10.42
N GLU A 354 3.33 9.72 -10.75
CA GLU A 354 3.10 10.32 -12.08
C GLU A 354 4.17 11.36 -12.45
N ARG A 355 4.75 12.03 -11.45
CA ARG A 355 5.77 13.08 -11.63
C ARG A 355 7.20 12.56 -11.64
N THR A 356 7.43 11.27 -11.38
CA THR A 356 8.77 10.67 -11.21
C THR A 356 9.00 9.44 -12.08
N ARG A 357 8.05 9.07 -12.95
CA ARG A 357 8.12 7.89 -13.83
C ARG A 357 8.80 8.13 -15.19
N GLN A 358 9.71 9.10 -15.30
CA GLN A 358 10.40 9.36 -16.57
C GLN A 358 11.27 8.17 -16.96
N LEU A 359 11.19 7.72 -18.22
CA LEU A 359 11.91 6.52 -18.71
C LEU A 359 13.41 6.51 -18.41
N ASP A 360 14.05 7.68 -18.49
CA ASP A 360 15.48 7.90 -18.24
C ASP A 360 15.77 8.55 -16.88
N GLY A 361 14.75 8.67 -16.03
CA GLY A 361 14.81 9.32 -14.73
C GLY A 361 15.41 8.44 -13.63
N ALA A 362 15.81 9.09 -12.54
CA ALA A 362 16.45 8.44 -11.40
C ALA A 362 15.56 7.41 -10.70
N HIS A 363 14.26 7.69 -10.52
CA HIS A 363 13.35 6.77 -9.85
C HIS A 363 13.16 5.47 -10.64
N VAL A 364 13.02 5.56 -11.96
CA VAL A 364 12.93 4.36 -12.82
C VAL A 364 14.23 3.56 -12.77
N GLU A 365 15.39 4.23 -12.78
CA GLU A 365 16.69 3.56 -12.64
C GLU A 365 16.86 2.86 -11.29
N PHE A 366 16.45 3.49 -10.19
CA PHE A 366 16.49 2.88 -8.87
C PHE A 366 15.58 1.63 -8.81
N LEU A 367 14.31 1.80 -9.21
CA LEU A 367 13.30 0.74 -9.18
C LEU A 367 13.65 -0.46 -10.08
N ARG A 368 14.35 -0.22 -11.19
CA ARG A 368 14.76 -1.27 -12.14
C ARG A 368 15.61 -2.38 -11.51
N GLY A 369 16.39 -2.07 -10.47
CA GLY A 369 17.31 -3.05 -9.87
C GLY A 369 16.90 -3.61 -8.52
N ILE A 370 15.79 -3.14 -7.92
CA ILE A 370 15.22 -3.78 -6.73
C ILE A 370 14.20 -4.86 -7.12
N ALA A 371 14.07 -5.89 -6.30
CA ALA A 371 13.27 -7.09 -6.57
C ALA A 371 11.85 -7.03 -5.95
N ASN A 372 11.49 -5.97 -5.23
CA ASN A 372 10.13 -5.75 -4.74
C ASN A 372 9.10 -5.74 -5.88
N PRO A 373 7.84 -6.17 -5.67
CA PRO A 373 6.77 -5.85 -6.61
C PRO A 373 6.57 -4.34 -6.69
N LEU A 374 6.34 -3.83 -7.90
CA LEU A 374 6.34 -2.40 -8.17
C LEU A 374 5.01 -1.90 -8.73
N GLY A 375 4.71 -0.64 -8.45
CA GLY A 375 3.61 0.12 -9.05
C GLY A 375 4.09 1.24 -9.96
N ILE A 376 3.29 1.58 -10.96
CA ILE A 376 3.47 2.79 -11.78
C ILE A 376 2.15 3.55 -11.80
N LYS A 377 2.16 4.81 -11.39
CA LYS A 377 1.01 5.70 -11.55
C LYS A 377 0.87 6.14 -13.00
N VAL A 378 -0.34 6.06 -13.55
CA VAL A 378 -0.62 6.33 -14.96
C VAL A 378 -1.84 7.22 -15.10
N SER A 379 -1.62 8.44 -15.62
CA SER A 379 -2.71 9.37 -15.96
C SER A 379 -3.27 9.19 -17.37
N ASP A 380 -4.28 10.00 -17.71
CA ASP A 380 -4.87 10.16 -19.03
C ASP A 380 -3.86 10.64 -20.10
N LYS A 381 -2.70 11.13 -19.67
CA LYS A 381 -1.60 11.63 -20.52
C LYS A 381 -0.57 10.57 -20.90
N MET A 382 -0.69 9.35 -20.36
CA MET A 382 0.27 8.29 -20.67
C MET A 382 0.20 7.88 -22.14
N ASP A 383 1.36 7.89 -22.80
CA ASP A 383 1.51 7.30 -24.12
C ASP A 383 1.57 5.75 -24.03
N PRO A 384 0.80 5.01 -24.83
CA PRO A 384 0.81 3.54 -24.77
C PRO A 384 2.17 2.91 -25.08
N ASN A 385 3.00 3.52 -25.95
CA ASN A 385 4.33 2.97 -26.27
C ASN A 385 5.34 3.29 -25.16
N GLU A 386 5.23 4.46 -24.53
CA GLU A 386 6.00 4.80 -23.33
C GLU A 386 5.70 3.81 -22.19
N LEU A 387 4.42 3.48 -21.98
CA LEU A 387 4.02 2.50 -20.97
C LEU A 387 4.67 1.12 -21.23
N VAL A 388 4.61 0.63 -22.46
CA VAL A 388 5.24 -0.66 -22.84
C VAL A 388 6.74 -0.65 -22.54
N LYS A 389 7.44 0.42 -22.93
CA LYS A 389 8.88 0.57 -22.64
C LYS A 389 9.18 0.60 -21.14
N LEU A 390 8.33 1.29 -20.36
CA LEU A 390 8.50 1.36 -18.91
C LEU A 390 8.32 -0.02 -18.25
N ILE A 391 7.36 -0.82 -18.74
CA ILE A 391 7.17 -2.20 -18.30
C ILE A 391 8.37 -3.07 -18.71
N ASP A 392 8.91 -2.92 -19.92
CA ASP A 392 10.10 -3.67 -20.35
C ASP A 392 11.32 -3.38 -19.45
N ILE A 393 11.48 -2.12 -19.03
CA ILE A 393 12.56 -1.71 -18.12
C ILE A 393 12.37 -2.36 -16.74
N LEU A 394 11.16 -2.33 -16.18
CA LEU A 394 10.91 -2.72 -14.79
C LEU A 394 10.53 -4.21 -14.60
N ASN A 395 10.15 -4.90 -15.69
CA ASN A 395 9.80 -6.32 -15.72
C ASN A 395 10.37 -7.04 -16.95
N PRO A 396 11.70 -7.07 -17.13
CA PRO A 396 12.32 -7.64 -18.31
C PRO A 396 12.08 -9.16 -18.45
N GLN A 397 11.75 -9.87 -17.37
CA GLN A 397 11.40 -11.29 -17.38
C GLN A 397 9.90 -11.56 -17.55
N ASN A 398 9.08 -10.51 -17.69
CA ASN A 398 7.63 -10.60 -17.80
C ASN A 398 6.97 -11.45 -16.70
N LYS A 399 7.48 -11.34 -15.47
CA LYS A 399 6.98 -12.10 -14.32
C LYS A 399 5.60 -11.55 -13.90
N PRO A 400 4.54 -12.37 -13.80
CA PRO A 400 3.27 -11.94 -13.25
C PRO A 400 3.42 -11.40 -11.82
N GLY A 401 2.71 -10.31 -11.50
CA GLY A 401 2.75 -9.68 -10.17
C GLY A 401 3.91 -8.70 -9.95
N ARG A 402 4.93 -8.71 -10.82
CA ARG A 402 6.07 -7.79 -10.74
C ARG A 402 5.65 -6.33 -10.94
N ILE A 403 4.76 -6.05 -11.89
CA ILE A 403 4.31 -4.68 -12.22
C ILE A 403 2.80 -4.54 -12.07
N THR A 404 2.42 -3.50 -11.34
CA THR A 404 1.06 -3.03 -11.19
C THR A 404 0.90 -1.67 -11.87
N ILE A 405 -0.05 -1.56 -12.80
CA ILE A 405 -0.39 -0.30 -13.46
C ILE A 405 -1.54 0.36 -12.72
N ILE A 406 -1.25 1.49 -12.07
CA ILE A 406 -2.18 2.20 -11.19
C ILE A 406 -2.76 3.41 -11.95
N THR A 407 -3.93 3.21 -12.53
CA THR A 407 -4.60 4.16 -13.43
C THR A 407 -5.38 5.24 -12.68
N ARG A 408 -5.19 6.51 -13.04
CA ARG A 408 -5.88 7.67 -12.44
C ARG A 408 -6.24 8.72 -13.49
N MET A 409 -7.45 8.65 -14.04
CA MET A 409 -7.81 9.38 -15.26
C MET A 409 -9.08 10.23 -15.12
N GLY A 410 -9.93 9.95 -14.13
CA GLY A 410 -11.32 10.39 -14.14
C GLY A 410 -12.17 9.50 -15.05
N ALA A 411 -13.48 9.42 -14.76
CA ALA A 411 -14.37 8.42 -15.38
C ALA A 411 -14.48 8.52 -16.91
N GLU A 412 -14.50 9.72 -17.48
CA GLU A 412 -14.63 9.94 -18.92
C GLU A 412 -13.34 9.52 -19.64
N ASN A 413 -12.20 10.03 -19.19
CA ASN A 413 -10.90 9.66 -19.74
C ASN A 413 -10.60 8.17 -19.55
N MET A 414 -11.04 7.55 -18.45
CA MET A 414 -10.90 6.10 -18.25
C MET A 414 -11.53 5.32 -19.41
N ARG A 415 -12.74 5.68 -19.83
CA ARG A 415 -13.44 5.03 -20.96
C ARG A 415 -12.74 5.23 -22.30
N VAL A 416 -12.07 6.36 -22.48
CA VAL A 416 -11.42 6.71 -23.75
C VAL A 416 -9.98 6.20 -23.83
N LYS A 417 -9.19 6.37 -22.76
CA LYS A 417 -7.73 6.19 -22.77
C LYS A 417 -7.28 4.81 -22.34
N LEU A 418 -7.92 4.22 -21.31
CA LEU A 418 -7.51 2.92 -20.80
C LEU A 418 -7.55 1.78 -21.85
N PRO A 419 -8.55 1.71 -22.78
CA PRO A 419 -8.55 0.70 -23.83
C PRO A 419 -7.26 0.69 -24.66
N HIS A 420 -6.71 1.86 -24.98
CA HIS A 420 -5.48 1.97 -25.77
C HIS A 420 -4.26 1.42 -25.02
N LEU A 421 -4.18 1.65 -23.71
CA LEU A 421 -3.11 1.12 -22.86
C LEU A 421 -3.21 -0.40 -22.74
N ILE A 422 -4.40 -0.93 -22.43
CA ILE A 422 -4.63 -2.38 -22.32
C ILE A 422 -4.24 -3.08 -23.63
N ARG A 423 -4.66 -2.54 -24.78
CA ARG A 423 -4.32 -3.10 -26.09
C ARG A 423 -2.82 -3.04 -26.38
N ALA A 424 -2.12 -1.97 -25.98
CA ALA A 424 -0.68 -1.87 -26.18
C ALA A 424 0.10 -2.89 -25.35
N VAL A 425 -0.20 -2.99 -24.05
CA VAL A 425 0.40 -3.97 -23.13
C VAL A 425 0.14 -5.40 -23.61
N ARG A 426 -1.11 -5.70 -24.00
CA ARG A 426 -1.48 -7.01 -24.56
C ARG A 426 -0.73 -7.33 -25.86
N ARG A 427 -0.60 -6.37 -26.79
CA ARG A 427 0.17 -6.57 -28.04
C ARG A 427 1.65 -6.82 -27.77
N ALA A 428 2.21 -6.23 -26.71
CA ALA A 428 3.57 -6.48 -26.27
C ALA A 428 3.74 -7.83 -25.54
N GLY A 429 2.64 -8.57 -25.29
CA GLY A 429 2.67 -9.84 -24.55
C GLY A 429 3.01 -9.67 -23.05
N GLN A 430 2.90 -8.45 -22.53
CA GLN A 430 3.29 -8.12 -21.16
C GLN A 430 2.17 -8.44 -20.16
N ILE A 431 2.53 -8.96 -19.00
CA ILE A 431 1.62 -9.30 -17.90
C ILE A 431 1.76 -8.24 -16.80
N VAL A 432 0.64 -7.60 -16.47
CA VAL A 432 0.56 -6.57 -15.43
C VAL A 432 -0.71 -6.72 -14.61
N THR A 433 -0.66 -6.26 -13.36
CA THR A 433 -1.85 -6.10 -12.52
C THR A 433 -2.46 -4.73 -12.76
N TRP A 434 -3.69 -4.66 -13.28
CA TRP A 434 -4.38 -3.38 -13.49
C TRP A 434 -5.09 -2.94 -12.22
N VAL A 435 -4.87 -1.70 -11.80
CA VAL A 435 -5.45 -1.12 -10.58
C VAL A 435 -6.05 0.24 -10.89
N SER A 436 -7.21 0.52 -10.30
CA SER A 436 -7.83 1.85 -10.33
C SER A 436 -7.43 2.66 -9.11
N ASP A 437 -6.87 3.84 -9.32
CA ASP A 437 -6.78 4.95 -8.36
C ASP A 437 -7.83 6.01 -8.73
N PRO A 438 -9.07 5.85 -8.23
CA PRO A 438 -10.17 6.76 -8.52
C PRO A 438 -10.09 8.07 -7.71
N MET A 439 -8.99 8.29 -6.97
CA MET A 439 -8.87 9.40 -6.03
C MET A 439 -8.17 10.58 -6.72
N HIS A 440 -6.94 10.36 -7.20
CA HIS A 440 -6.09 11.44 -7.69
C HIS A 440 -6.64 12.08 -8.97
N GLY A 441 -7.40 11.33 -9.78
CA GLY A 441 -8.10 11.80 -10.99
C GLY A 441 -9.15 12.88 -10.74
N ASN A 442 -9.76 12.89 -9.56
CA ASN A 442 -11.04 13.56 -9.30
C ASN A 442 -10.95 14.67 -8.25
N THR A 443 -9.76 15.22 -7.99
CA THR A 443 -9.59 16.33 -7.03
C THR A 443 -10.06 17.65 -7.64
N ILE A 444 -10.93 18.36 -6.91
CA ILE A 444 -11.41 19.71 -7.22
C ILE A 444 -11.07 20.67 -6.06
N LYS A 445 -11.23 21.98 -6.27
CA LYS A 445 -11.19 22.99 -5.20
C LYS A 445 -12.62 23.43 -4.86
N ALA A 446 -12.97 23.40 -3.59
CA ALA A 446 -14.23 23.91 -3.07
C ALA A 446 -14.23 25.46 -3.06
N PRO A 447 -15.40 26.12 -2.93
CA PRO A 447 -15.49 27.58 -2.80
C PRO A 447 -14.67 28.14 -1.62
N SER A 448 -14.49 27.37 -0.55
CA SER A 448 -13.64 27.71 0.60
C SER A 448 -12.13 27.68 0.32
N GLY A 449 -11.71 27.22 -0.87
CA GLY A 449 -10.31 27.03 -1.26
C GLY A 449 -9.72 25.68 -0.86
N LEU A 450 -10.41 24.90 0.00
CA LEU A 450 -10.01 23.53 0.35
C LEU A 450 -10.11 22.61 -0.87
N LYS A 451 -9.18 21.65 -0.99
CA LYS A 451 -9.34 20.57 -1.94
C LYS A 451 -10.45 19.64 -1.46
N THR A 452 -11.21 19.06 -2.37
CA THR A 452 -12.12 17.95 -2.07
C THR A 452 -12.22 17.02 -3.27
N ARG A 453 -12.89 15.88 -3.11
CA ARG A 453 -13.19 14.93 -4.19
C ARG A 453 -14.67 14.54 -4.09
N PRO A 454 -15.46 14.69 -5.17
CA PRO A 454 -16.81 14.18 -5.18
C PRO A 454 -16.83 12.66 -5.16
N PHE A 455 -17.49 12.07 -4.17
CA PHE A 455 -17.62 10.61 -4.06
C PHE A 455 -18.26 9.98 -5.32
N ASP A 456 -19.21 10.69 -5.95
CA ASP A 456 -19.81 10.23 -7.21
C ASP A 456 -18.80 10.14 -8.36
N ALA A 457 -17.83 11.04 -8.43
CA ALA A 457 -16.78 10.99 -9.44
C ALA A 457 -15.83 9.80 -9.18
N ILE A 458 -15.46 9.56 -7.92
CA ILE A 458 -14.67 8.40 -7.48
C ILE A 458 -15.39 7.11 -7.89
N ARG A 459 -16.68 6.99 -7.54
CA ARG A 459 -17.53 5.86 -7.92
C ARG A 459 -17.63 5.69 -9.43
N ALA A 460 -17.81 6.78 -10.18
CA ALA A 460 -17.94 6.74 -11.63
C ALA A 460 -16.66 6.24 -12.31
N GLU A 461 -15.48 6.58 -11.79
CA GLU A 461 -14.20 6.10 -12.31
C GLU A 461 -14.00 4.61 -12.04
N VAL A 462 -14.32 4.13 -10.83
CA VAL A 462 -14.29 2.68 -10.54
C VAL A 462 -15.24 1.93 -11.48
N ARG A 463 -16.44 2.44 -11.71
CA ARG A 463 -17.37 1.82 -12.67
C ARG A 463 -16.77 1.78 -14.07
N ALA A 464 -16.23 2.90 -14.55
CA ALA A 464 -15.58 2.99 -15.85
C ALA A 464 -14.42 2.00 -16.02
N PHE A 465 -13.60 1.84 -14.98
CA PHE A 465 -12.49 0.90 -14.95
C PHE A 465 -12.96 -0.55 -15.19
N PHE A 466 -13.99 -0.99 -14.44
CA PHE A 466 -14.56 -2.32 -14.66
C PHE A 466 -15.23 -2.45 -16.04
N ASP A 467 -15.97 -1.43 -16.49
CA ASP A 467 -16.64 -1.43 -17.81
C ASP A 467 -15.62 -1.64 -18.94
N VAL A 468 -14.49 -0.93 -18.88
CA VAL A 468 -13.42 -1.04 -19.88
C VAL A 468 -12.76 -2.42 -19.84
N HIS A 469 -12.48 -2.96 -18.64
CA HIS A 469 -11.87 -4.29 -18.54
C HIS A 469 -12.79 -5.39 -19.09
N GLU A 470 -14.10 -5.29 -18.84
CA GLU A 470 -15.12 -6.19 -19.41
C GLU A 470 -15.13 -6.09 -20.94
N GLN A 471 -15.11 -4.87 -21.50
CA GLN A 471 -15.08 -4.65 -22.97
C GLN A 471 -13.79 -5.16 -23.62
N GLU A 472 -12.65 -5.01 -22.96
CA GLU A 472 -11.34 -5.42 -23.50
C GLU A 472 -11.02 -6.89 -23.26
N GLY A 473 -11.83 -7.61 -22.49
CA GLY A 473 -11.60 -9.00 -22.10
C GLY A 473 -10.37 -9.16 -21.18
N SER A 474 -10.13 -8.17 -20.31
CA SER A 474 -8.99 -8.15 -19.38
C SER A 474 -9.43 -8.17 -17.92
N HIS A 475 -8.49 -8.18 -16.98
CA HIS A 475 -8.77 -8.35 -15.56
C HIS A 475 -8.70 -7.03 -14.79
N PRO A 476 -9.79 -6.59 -14.13
CA PRO A 476 -9.73 -5.51 -13.15
C PRO A 476 -9.09 -6.04 -11.86
N GLY A 477 -7.78 -5.84 -11.72
CA GLY A 477 -6.95 -6.50 -10.71
C GLY A 477 -7.00 -5.89 -9.30
N GLY A 478 -7.47 -4.65 -9.14
CA GLY A 478 -7.58 -4.03 -7.81
C GLY A 478 -7.96 -2.55 -7.78
N VAL A 479 -7.94 -1.99 -6.56
CA VAL A 479 -8.11 -0.56 -6.28
C VAL A 479 -7.01 -0.03 -5.37
N HIS A 480 -6.68 1.26 -5.55
CA HIS A 480 -5.72 2.04 -4.78
C HIS A 480 -6.42 3.28 -4.22
N LEU A 481 -6.64 3.32 -2.92
CA LEU A 481 -7.47 4.34 -2.26
C LEU A 481 -6.70 5.17 -1.24
N GLU A 482 -7.09 6.43 -1.10
CA GLU A 482 -6.70 7.27 0.04
C GLU A 482 -7.87 7.32 0.99
N MET A 483 -7.71 6.74 2.18
CA MET A 483 -8.79 6.49 3.14
C MET A 483 -8.26 6.52 4.57
N THR A 484 -9.16 6.77 5.52
CA THR A 484 -8.84 6.80 6.95
C THR A 484 -9.97 6.22 7.79
N GLY A 485 -9.61 5.59 8.90
CA GLY A 485 -10.57 5.16 9.93
C GLY A 485 -11.12 6.30 10.78
N GLN A 486 -10.57 7.51 10.65
CA GLN A 486 -11.08 8.69 11.34
C GLN A 486 -12.40 9.17 10.72
N ASN A 487 -13.25 9.78 11.56
CA ASN A 487 -14.49 10.38 11.12
C ASN A 487 -14.25 11.79 10.54
N VAL A 488 -13.75 11.84 9.30
CA VAL A 488 -13.36 13.08 8.58
C VAL A 488 -14.42 13.55 7.58
N THR A 489 -14.38 14.85 7.25
CA THR A 489 -15.22 15.50 6.24
C THR A 489 -14.36 16.01 5.08
N GLU A 490 -13.60 15.11 4.45
CA GLU A 490 -12.61 15.49 3.43
C GLU A 490 -13.17 15.36 1.99
N CYS A 491 -13.85 14.27 1.67
CA CYS A 491 -14.54 14.06 0.39
C CYS A 491 -16.03 14.40 0.50
N ILE A 492 -16.56 15.18 -0.45
CA ILE A 492 -18.00 15.50 -0.52
C ILE A 492 -18.83 14.33 -1.06
N GLY A 493 -20.10 14.29 -0.70
CA GLY A 493 -21.05 13.27 -1.11
C GLY A 493 -20.95 11.98 -0.29
N GLY A 494 -21.33 10.86 -0.91
CA GLY A 494 -21.57 9.58 -0.23
C GLY A 494 -22.89 9.59 0.55
N SER A 495 -23.23 8.44 1.14
CA SER A 495 -24.48 8.22 1.89
C SER A 495 -24.76 9.24 3.01
N ARG A 496 -23.73 9.82 3.64
CA ARG A 496 -23.89 10.86 4.68
C ARG A 496 -24.01 12.29 4.13
N THR A 497 -23.99 12.47 2.81
CA THR A 497 -24.11 13.76 2.11
C THR A 497 -23.19 14.84 2.68
N VAL A 498 -21.88 14.57 2.76
CA VAL A 498 -20.90 15.59 3.14
C VAL A 498 -20.95 16.73 2.12
N THR A 499 -21.25 17.94 2.55
CA THR A 499 -21.34 19.13 1.69
C THR A 499 -20.04 19.94 1.70
N PHE A 500 -19.96 21.00 0.89
CA PHE A 500 -18.82 21.92 0.94
C PHE A 500 -18.69 22.63 2.30
N ASP A 501 -19.81 22.90 2.98
CA ASP A 501 -19.83 23.61 4.26
C ASP A 501 -19.33 22.71 5.40
N ASP A 502 -19.52 21.39 5.26
CA ASP A 502 -19.03 20.40 6.23
C ASP A 502 -17.51 20.22 6.19
N LEU A 503 -16.84 20.62 5.09
CA LEU A 503 -15.41 20.38 4.91
C LEU A 503 -14.59 20.94 6.07
N SER A 504 -14.86 22.17 6.51
CA SER A 504 -14.12 22.80 7.60
C SER A 504 -14.33 22.15 8.97
N SER A 505 -15.29 21.25 9.14
CA SER A 505 -15.57 20.61 10.42
C SER A 505 -14.42 19.71 10.87
N ARG A 506 -13.93 18.83 9.97
CA ARG A 506 -12.94 17.78 10.28
C ARG A 506 -12.03 17.50 9.08
N TYR A 507 -11.43 18.55 8.53
CA TYR A 507 -10.41 18.45 7.49
C TYR A 507 -9.02 18.29 8.12
N HIS A 508 -8.57 17.05 8.27
CA HIS A 508 -7.32 16.75 8.99
C HIS A 508 -6.12 16.51 8.07
N THR A 509 -6.35 16.19 6.80
CA THR A 509 -5.26 16.04 5.82
C THR A 509 -4.59 17.37 5.45
N HIS A 510 -3.25 17.39 5.46
CA HIS A 510 -2.45 18.48 4.90
C HIS A 510 -2.15 18.30 3.40
N CYS A 511 -2.60 17.20 2.80
CA CYS A 511 -2.31 16.87 1.42
C CYS A 511 -3.56 16.79 0.55
N ASP A 512 -4.07 15.58 0.26
CA ASP A 512 -5.27 15.38 -0.52
C ASP A 512 -6.39 14.73 0.33
N PRO A 513 -7.66 14.98 -0.02
CA PRO A 513 -8.84 14.51 0.71
C PRO A 513 -9.00 12.99 0.74
N ARG A 514 -9.15 12.38 1.91
CA ARG A 514 -9.33 10.93 2.09
C ARG A 514 -10.82 10.56 2.14
N LEU A 515 -11.14 9.32 1.76
CA LEU A 515 -12.44 8.72 2.09
C LEU A 515 -12.49 8.47 3.61
N ASN A 516 -13.59 8.83 4.25
CA ASN A 516 -13.88 8.33 5.60
C ASN A 516 -14.34 6.86 5.53
N ALA A 517 -14.53 6.19 6.68
CA ALA A 517 -14.87 4.77 6.64
C ALA A 517 -16.22 4.46 6.00
N SER A 518 -17.26 5.29 6.20
CA SER A 518 -18.57 5.07 5.57
C SER A 518 -18.46 5.12 4.03
N GLN A 519 -17.77 6.13 3.50
CA GLN A 519 -17.53 6.24 2.06
C GLN A 519 -16.65 5.09 1.53
N SER A 520 -15.64 4.68 2.30
CA SER A 520 -14.77 3.54 1.96
C SER A 520 -15.57 2.23 1.86
N LEU A 521 -16.48 2.01 2.82
CA LEU A 521 -17.33 0.82 2.86
C LEU A 521 -18.38 0.81 1.76
N GLU A 522 -18.99 1.97 1.48
CA GLU A 522 -19.91 2.17 0.36
C GLU A 522 -19.23 1.78 -0.97
N LEU A 523 -17.98 2.21 -1.17
CA LEU A 523 -17.20 1.86 -2.34
C LEU A 523 -16.87 0.36 -2.40
N ALA A 524 -16.56 -0.28 -1.26
CA ALA A 524 -16.32 -1.72 -1.20
C ALA A 524 -17.54 -2.53 -1.65
N PHE A 525 -18.75 -2.16 -1.22
CA PHE A 525 -19.98 -2.82 -1.67
C PHE A 525 -20.19 -2.69 -3.18
N ILE A 526 -19.94 -1.50 -3.75
CA ILE A 526 -20.06 -1.26 -5.19
C ILE A 526 -19.07 -2.14 -5.97
N ILE A 527 -17.83 -2.28 -5.49
CA ILE A 527 -16.82 -3.13 -6.13
C ILE A 527 -17.21 -4.60 -5.99
N ALA A 528 -17.67 -5.03 -4.81
CA ALA A 528 -18.11 -6.39 -4.55
C ALA A 528 -19.25 -6.82 -5.50
N GLU A 529 -20.22 -5.94 -5.76
CA GLU A 529 -21.29 -6.18 -6.74
C GLU A 529 -20.73 -6.41 -8.16
N ARG A 530 -19.74 -5.62 -8.58
CA ARG A 530 -19.08 -5.78 -9.89
C ARG A 530 -18.32 -7.10 -9.99
N LEU A 531 -17.55 -7.46 -8.95
CA LEU A 531 -16.82 -8.73 -8.90
C LEU A 531 -17.78 -9.92 -8.97
N ARG A 532 -18.88 -9.88 -8.22
CA ARG A 532 -19.94 -10.90 -8.26
C ARG A 532 -20.52 -11.06 -9.66
N LYS A 533 -20.92 -9.95 -10.29
CA LYS A 533 -21.51 -9.95 -11.64
C LYS A 533 -20.56 -10.58 -12.66
N ARG A 534 -19.28 -10.21 -12.62
CA ARG A 534 -18.24 -10.77 -13.50
C ARG A 534 -18.11 -12.28 -13.32
N ARG A 535 -17.99 -12.76 -12.08
CA ARG A 535 -17.87 -14.19 -11.78
C ARG A 535 -19.07 -14.99 -12.28
N MET A 536 -20.29 -14.49 -12.03
CA MET A 536 -21.52 -15.15 -12.50
C MET A 536 -21.64 -15.15 -14.03
N GLY A 537 -21.22 -14.08 -14.71
CA GLY A 537 -21.20 -14.01 -16.18
C GLY A 537 -20.22 -15.01 -16.81
N VAL A 538 -19.01 -15.16 -16.24
CA VAL A 538 -18.02 -16.14 -16.70
C VAL A 538 -18.56 -17.57 -16.56
N GLN A 539 -19.19 -17.89 -15.43
CA GLN A 539 -19.75 -19.22 -15.19
C GLN A 539 -20.84 -19.59 -16.22
N GLN A 540 -21.69 -18.63 -16.61
CA GLN A 540 -22.69 -18.84 -17.66
C GLN A 540 -22.08 -19.11 -19.04
N SER A 541 -20.98 -18.41 -19.38
CA SER A 541 -20.28 -18.65 -20.66
C SER A 541 -19.55 -19.98 -20.75
N LEU A 542 -19.18 -20.59 -19.61
CA LEU A 542 -18.54 -21.92 -19.56
C LEU A 542 -19.55 -23.08 -19.54
N SER A 543 -20.81 -22.79 -19.21
CA SER A 543 -21.91 -23.78 -19.20
C SER A 543 -22.67 -23.90 -20.52
N LEU A 544 -22.37 -23.01 -21.48
CA LEU A 544 -22.87 -23.01 -22.86
C LEU A 544 -21.77 -23.51 -23.79
#